data_AF-A0A353G2L5-F1
#
_entry.id   AF-A0A353G2L5-F1
#
_cell.length_a   1.000
_cell.length_b   1.000
_cell.length_c   1.000
_cell.angle_alpha   90.00
_cell.angle_beta   90.00
_cell.angle_gamma   90.00
#
_symmetry.space_group_name_H-M   'P 1'
#
loop_
_entity.id
_entity.type
_entity.pdbx_description
1 polymer ?
#
loop_
_entity_poly.entity_id
_entity_poly.type
_entity_poly.pdbx_seq_one_letter_code
_entity_poly.pdbx_strand_id
1 'polypeptide(L)' 'IKYAANAFLAVKISFIDEIANLCEAVGANVDDVARGLGFDKRIGQGFLNTGPGWGGSCFPQ' A
#
# COMPACT_ATOMS: atom_id res chain seq x y z
N ILE A 1 -1.03 -19.69 7.93
CA ILE A 1 -1.89 -18.51 8.20
C ILE A 1 -1.07 -17.23 8.34
N LYS A 2 -0.13 -17.13 9.31
CA LYS A 2 0.72 -15.93 9.50
C LYS A 2 1.48 -15.47 8.25
N TYR A 3 2.11 -16.39 7.53
CA TYR A 3 2.85 -16.07 6.30
C TYR A 3 1.94 -15.56 5.17
N ALA A 4 0.75 -16.16 5.00
CA ALA A 4 -0.21 -15.72 4.00
C ALA A 4 -0.75 -14.32 4.30
N ALA A 5 -1.04 -14.02 5.58
CA ALA A 5 -1.44 -12.69 6.02
C ALA A 5 -0.33 -11.66 5.75
N ASN A 6 0.92 -11.95 6.15
CA ASN A 6 2.04 -11.05 5.92
C ASN A 6 2.35 -10.84 4.42
N ALA A 7 2.25 -11.89 3.61
CA ALA A 7 2.42 -11.80 2.16
C ALA A 7 1.33 -10.91 1.53
N PHE A 8 0.07 -11.05 1.98
CA PHE A 8 -1.01 -10.20 1.50
C PHE A 8 -0.82 -8.73 1.89
N LEU A 9 -0.34 -8.44 3.11
CA LEU A 9 0.00 -7.09 3.53
C LEU A 9 1.14 -6.50 2.68
N ALA A 10 2.17 -7.29 2.38
CA ALA A 10 3.25 -6.86 1.48
C ALA A 10 2.71 -6.54 0.08
N VAL A 11 1.81 -7.36 -0.46
CA VAL A 11 1.14 -7.09 -1.75
C VAL A 11 0.37 -5.78 -1.73
N LYS A 12 -0.37 -5.47 -0.66
CA LYS A 12 -1.09 -4.18 -0.54
C LYS A 12 -0.15 -2.98 -0.58
N ILE A 13 1.00 -3.10 0.09
CA ILE A 13 2.02 -2.04 0.13
C ILE A 13 2.68 -1.88 -1.25
N SER A 14 3.16 -2.98 -1.85
CA SER A 14 3.75 -2.92 -3.20
C SER A 14 2.75 -2.39 -4.24
N PHE A 15 1.47 -2.73 -4.10
CA PHE A 15 0.44 -2.19 -4.98
C PHE A 15 0.32 -0.67 -4.88
N ILE A 16 0.30 -0.10 -3.66
CA ILE A 16 0.16 1.36 -3.54
C ILE A 16 1.43 2.12 -3.98
N ASP A 17 2.60 1.51 -3.81
CA ASP A 17 3.87 2.07 -4.31
C ASP A 17 3.88 2.16 -5.85
N GLU A 18 3.43 1.11 -6.54
CA GLU A 18 3.30 1.15 -8.01
C GLU A 18 2.27 2.17 -8.49
N ILE A 19 1.17 2.33 -7.73
CA ILE A 19 0.18 3.38 -8.00
C ILE A 19 0.79 4.77 -7.79
N ALA A 20 1.66 4.95 -6.79
CA ALA A 20 2.37 6.23 -6.59
C ALA A 20 3.23 6.59 -7.79
N ASN A 21 4.04 5.63 -8.29
CA ASN A 21 4.87 5.82 -9.48
C ASN A 21 4.01 6.17 -10.71
N LEU A 22 2.87 5.49 -10.89
CA LEU A 22 1.93 5.80 -11.96
C LEU A 22 1.34 7.20 -11.80
N CYS A 23 0.96 7.58 -10.59
CA CYS A 23 0.41 8.91 -10.28
C CYS A 23 1.41 10.02 -10.60
N GLU A 24 2.70 9.83 -10.27
CA GLU A 24 3.77 10.76 -10.64
C GLU A 24 3.89 10.93 -12.16
N ALA A 25 3.80 9.83 -12.91
CA ALA A 25 3.91 9.86 -14.37
C ALA A 25 2.73 10.56 -15.07
N VAL A 26 1.53 10.51 -14.48
CA VAL A 26 0.30 11.10 -15.06
C VAL A 26 -0.11 12.42 -14.41
N GLY A 27 0.62 12.89 -13.39
CA GLY A 27 0.28 14.09 -12.62
C GLY A 27 -0.95 13.95 -11.72
N ALA A 28 -1.23 12.73 -11.25
CA ALA A 28 -2.31 12.46 -10.29
C ALA A 28 -1.78 12.47 -8.84
N ASN A 29 -2.70 12.58 -7.88
CA ASN A 29 -2.38 12.51 -6.45
C ASN A 29 -2.67 11.12 -5.89
N VAL A 30 -1.63 10.41 -5.47
CA VAL A 30 -1.76 9.07 -4.90
C VAL A 30 -2.56 9.05 -3.59
N ASP A 31 -2.54 10.12 -2.80
CA ASP A 31 -3.30 10.18 -1.54
C ASP A 31 -4.81 10.15 -1.79
N ASP A 32 -5.26 10.77 -2.88
CA ASP A 32 -6.68 10.76 -3.27
C ASP A 32 -7.09 9.38 -3.78
N VAL A 33 -6.20 8.69 -4.49
CA VAL A 33 -6.41 7.32 -4.96
C VAL A 33 -6.45 6.35 -3.77
N ALA A 34 -5.50 6.44 -2.84
CA ALA A 34 -5.44 5.65 -1.62
C ALA A 34 -6.70 5.83 -0.77
N ARG A 35 -7.16 7.07 -0.60
CA ARG A 35 -8.39 7.40 0.13
C ARG A 35 -9.63 6.82 -0.55
N GLY A 36 -9.70 6.92 -1.88
CA GLY A 36 -10.78 6.32 -2.69
C GLY A 36 -10.84 4.80 -2.54
N LEU A 37 -9.70 4.12 -2.67
CA LEU A 37 -9.58 2.67 -2.47
C LEU A 37 -9.97 2.26 -1.04
N GLY A 38 -9.59 3.06 -0.06
CA GLY A 38 -9.88 2.81 1.35
C GLY A 38 -11.36 2.90 1.74
N PHE A 39 -12.20 3.59 0.94
CA PHE A 39 -13.65 3.63 1.16
C PHE A 39 -14.36 2.34 0.74
N ASP A 40 -13.74 1.52 -0.12
CA ASP A 40 -14.27 0.20 -0.42
C ASP A 40 -14.05 -0.73 0.76
N LYS A 41 -15.15 -1.14 1.41
CA LYS A 41 -15.16 -2.04 2.56
C LYS A 41 -14.46 -3.39 2.33
N ARG A 42 -14.29 -3.81 1.07
CA ARG A 42 -13.58 -5.05 0.70
C ARG A 42 -12.06 -4.89 0.74
N ILE A 43 -11.56 -3.64 0.61
CA ILE A 43 -10.13 -3.31 0.61
C ILE A 43 -9.72 -2.80 1.99
N GLY A 44 -10.48 -1.83 2.51
CA GLY A 44 -10.22 -1.14 3.78
C GLY A 44 -8.99 -0.21 3.73
N GLN A 45 -8.99 0.79 4.62
CA GLN A 45 -7.97 1.86 4.64
C GLN A 45 -6.59 1.42 5.12
N GLY A 46 -6.47 0.29 5.83
CA GLY A 46 -5.19 -0.17 6.36
C GLY A 46 -4.21 -0.60 5.26
N PHE A 47 -2.92 -0.26 5.43
CA PHE A 47 -1.84 -0.63 4.51
C PHE A 47 -1.99 -0.06 3.09
N LEU A 48 -2.61 1.13 2.98
CA LEU A 48 -2.74 1.92 1.75
C LEU A 48 -2.06 3.30 1.85
N ASN A 49 -1.26 3.53 2.90
CA ASN A 49 -0.51 4.77 3.01
C ASN A 49 0.81 4.62 2.25
N THR A 50 1.04 5.51 1.31
CA THR A 50 2.35 5.69 0.67
C THR A 50 3.32 6.28 1.69
N GLY A 51 4.50 5.70 1.82
CA GLY A 51 5.53 6.16 2.74
C GLY A 51 6.90 5.69 2.28
N PRO A 52 7.97 6.46 2.56
CA PRO A 52 9.32 6.02 2.23
C PRO A 52 9.56 4.69 2.91
N GLY A 53 9.90 3.68 2.09
CA GLY A 53 9.80 2.26 2.40
C GLY A 53 10.13 1.84 3.84
N TRP A 54 9.30 0.95 4.39
CA TRP A 54 9.66 -0.04 5.40
C TRP A 54 10.78 0.34 6.38
N GLY A 55 10.53 1.33 7.24
CA GLY A 55 11.35 1.62 8.43
C GLY A 55 10.85 0.91 9.70
N GLY A 56 10.35 -0.31 9.60
CA GLY A 56 9.84 -1.09 10.73
C GLY A 56 10.67 -2.33 10.99
N SER A 57 11.44 -2.32 12.08
CA SER A 57 12.34 -3.39 12.52
C SER A 57 11.59 -4.69 12.88
N CYS A 58 11.16 -5.48 11.90
CA CYS A 58 10.85 -6.91 12.09
C CYS A 58 10.59 -7.61 10.75
N PHE A 59 11.65 -7.78 9.96
CA PHE A 59 11.72 -8.87 8.99
C PHE A 59 12.92 -9.76 9.34
N PRO A 60 12.78 -11.09 9.38
CA PRO A 60 13.82 -11.98 9.86
C PRO A 60 14.95 -12.13 8.82
N GLN A 61 16.18 -12.26 9.31
CA GLN A 61 17.31 -12.84 8.57
C GLN A 61 17.12 -14.35 8.35
#